data_AF-A0A183JJC3-F1
#
_entry.id   AF-A0A183JJC3-F1
#
_cell.length_a   1.000
_cell.length_b   1.000
_cell.length_c   1.000
_cell.angle_alpha   90.00
_cell.angle_beta   90.00
_cell.angle_gamma   90.00
#
_symmetry.space_group_name_H-M   'P 1'
#
loop_
_entity.id
_entity.type
_entity.pdbx_description
1 polymer ?
#
loop_
_entity_poly.entity_id
_entity_poly.type
_entity_poly.pdbx_seq_one_letter_code
_entity_poly.pdbx_strand_id
1 'polypeptide(L)'
;MNTNYPPSRLQVSSLSCKNKCGFYGNPSWDGYCSVCYRNAHQRQSNFRQASSTSSLSTPNSEVEIKPKHSTGRNTTSIKNIFKVPRVNPEECLQAEKEFKTFLNTLRASANADISRHLMEQLEPIRSSNINQASMIVQDFYHNLSNRISNNPMYSNLSPKTKESVLNSVERFVTTWIYFWAFASPTTDDEEIDLKLQEKIRSLHWVTPYLLDSPINPNSSEELAHLDLATFGKNT
;
A
#
# COMPACT_ATOMS: atom_id res chain seq x y z
N MET A 1 -19.25 33.21 -28.28
CA MET A 1 -18.58 32.12 -27.53
C MET A 1 -17.09 32.41 -27.58
N ASN A 2 -16.51 32.89 -26.47
CA ASN A 2 -15.10 33.31 -26.45
C ASN A 2 -14.18 32.09 -26.53
N THR A 3 -13.47 31.96 -27.65
CA THR A 3 -12.51 30.90 -27.98
C THR A 3 -11.08 31.18 -27.50
N ASN A 4 -10.88 32.13 -26.59
CA ASN A 4 -9.56 32.54 -26.10
C ASN A 4 -9.22 31.89 -24.76
N TYR A 5 -9.28 30.57 -24.69
CA TYR A 5 -8.61 29.84 -23.61
C TYR A 5 -7.37 29.16 -24.18
N PRO A 6 -6.20 29.28 -23.54
CA PRO A 6 -5.07 28.43 -23.89
C PRO A 6 -5.52 26.96 -23.78
N PRO A 7 -5.12 26.10 -24.71
CA PRO A 7 -5.44 24.68 -24.64
C PRO A 7 -5.02 24.13 -23.29
N SER A 8 -5.78 23.17 -22.75
CA SER A 8 -5.46 22.47 -21.51
C SER A 8 -3.97 22.13 -21.49
N ARG A 9 -3.22 22.74 -20.55
CA ARG A 9 -1.75 22.61 -20.46
C ARG A 9 -1.32 21.15 -20.22
N LEU A 10 -2.28 20.34 -19.76
CA LEU A 10 -2.20 18.89 -19.63
C LEU A 10 -2.70 18.22 -20.90
N GLN A 11 -1.75 17.71 -21.69
CA GLN A 11 -2.11 16.70 -22.68
C GLN A 11 -2.53 15.44 -21.92
N VAL A 12 -3.79 15.04 -21.99
CA VAL A 12 -4.32 13.81 -21.36
C VAL A 12 -3.50 12.56 -21.72
N SER A 13 -2.81 12.59 -22.86
CA SER A 13 -1.85 11.56 -23.29
C SER A 13 -0.63 11.42 -22.39
N SER A 14 -0.14 12.48 -21.74
CA SER A 14 1.06 12.44 -20.89
C SER A 14 0.82 11.78 -19.53
N LEU A 15 -0.44 11.71 -19.07
CA LEU A 15 -0.82 11.05 -17.82
C LEU A 15 -1.21 9.58 -18.01
N SER A 16 -1.38 9.14 -19.26
CA SER A 16 -1.85 7.79 -19.57
C SER A 16 -0.81 6.74 -19.21
N CYS A 17 -1.28 5.58 -18.75
CA CYS A 17 -0.43 4.44 -18.44
C CYS A 17 0.45 4.10 -19.65
N LYS A 18 1.74 3.84 -19.41
CA LYS A 18 2.75 3.48 -20.41
C LYS A 18 2.35 2.28 -21.28
N ASN A 19 1.55 1.36 -20.75
CA ASN A 19 0.98 0.21 -21.48
C ASN A 19 -0.24 0.56 -22.35
N LYS A 20 -0.67 1.82 -22.40
CA LYS A 20 -1.85 2.30 -23.15
C LYS A 20 -3.13 1.50 -22.87
N CYS A 21 -3.30 1.06 -21.63
CA CYS A 21 -4.46 0.28 -21.19
C CYS A 21 -5.71 1.14 -20.88
N GLY A 22 -5.67 2.45 -21.11
CA GLY A 22 -6.78 3.38 -20.82
C GLY A 22 -6.78 3.99 -19.42
N PHE A 23 -5.98 3.43 -18.50
CA PHE A 23 -5.80 3.95 -17.13
C PHE A 23 -4.73 5.04 -17.06
N TYR A 24 -4.70 5.83 -15.97
CA TYR A 24 -3.60 6.76 -15.70
C TYR A 24 -2.40 6.05 -15.06
N GLY A 25 -1.21 6.44 -15.49
CA GLY A 25 0.04 6.09 -14.83
C GLY A 25 0.41 7.13 -13.79
N ASN A 26 1.27 6.76 -12.84
CA ASN A 26 1.85 7.74 -11.92
C ASN A 26 3.39 7.65 -11.89
N PRO A 27 4.09 8.73 -11.49
CA PRO A 27 5.56 8.74 -11.43
C PRO A 27 6.16 7.71 -10.47
N SER A 28 5.49 7.41 -9.36
CA SER A 28 5.93 6.40 -8.38
C SER A 28 6.00 5.00 -8.99
N TRP A 29 5.22 4.74 -10.04
CA TRP A 29 5.17 3.48 -10.78
C TRP A 29 5.70 3.61 -12.21
N ASP A 30 6.69 4.48 -12.46
CA ASP A 30 7.32 4.68 -13.80
C ASP A 30 6.29 4.95 -14.92
N GLY A 31 5.20 5.64 -14.59
CA GLY A 31 4.11 5.92 -15.52
C GLY A 31 3.22 4.72 -15.85
N TYR A 32 3.27 3.63 -15.09
CA TYR A 32 2.29 2.54 -15.18
C TYR A 32 1.11 2.76 -14.23
N CYS A 33 -0.07 2.26 -14.59
CA CYS A 33 -1.18 2.11 -13.65
C CYS A 33 -0.91 0.95 -12.68
N SER A 34 -1.66 0.87 -11.58
CA SER A 34 -1.53 -0.18 -10.54
C SER A 34 -1.50 -1.59 -11.11
N VAL A 35 -2.41 -1.89 -12.04
CA VAL A 35 -2.54 -3.20 -12.70
C VAL A 35 -1.35 -3.50 -13.60
N CYS A 36 -0.97 -2.56 -14.46
CA CYS A 36 0.14 -2.74 -15.38
C CYS A 36 1.48 -2.84 -14.65
N TYR A 37 1.64 -2.06 -13.57
CA TYR A 37 2.81 -2.10 -12.70
C TYR A 37 2.93 -3.47 -12.03
N ARG A 38 1.85 -3.98 -11.41
CA ARG A 38 1.80 -5.33 -10.83
C ARG A 38 2.17 -6.42 -11.84
N ASN A 39 1.56 -6.38 -13.03
CA ASN A 39 1.79 -7.38 -14.07
C ASN A 39 3.23 -7.34 -14.61
N ALA A 40 3.82 -6.15 -14.79
CA ALA A 40 5.21 -6.01 -15.21
C ALA A 40 6.19 -6.55 -14.16
N HIS A 41 5.96 -6.25 -12.87
CA HIS A 41 6.81 -6.72 -11.77
C HIS A 41 6.68 -8.24 -11.53
N GLN A 42 5.48 -8.80 -11.65
CA GLN A 42 5.27 -10.25 -11.53
C GLN A 42 5.97 -11.04 -12.65
N ARG A 43 6.07 -10.45 -13.86
CA ARG A 43 6.85 -11.03 -14.95
C ARG A 43 8.36 -10.97 -14.68
N GLN A 44 8.88 -9.89 -14.10
CA GLN A 44 10.30 -9.82 -13.69
C GLN A 44 10.66 -10.84 -12.60
N SER A 45 9.78 -11.06 -11.60
CA SER A 45 10.03 -12.07 -10.56
C SER A 45 10.07 -13.50 -11.14
N ASN A 46 9.20 -13.79 -12.10
CA ASN A 46 9.19 -15.11 -12.77
C ASN A 46 10.40 -15.29 -13.68
N PHE A 47 10.87 -14.24 -14.34
CA PHE A 47 12.07 -14.30 -15.17
C PHE A 47 13.35 -14.53 -14.34
N ARG A 48 13.45 -13.92 -13.15
CA ARG A 48 14.56 -14.17 -12.21
C ARG A 48 14.59 -15.60 -11.66
N GLN A 49 13.44 -16.29 -11.58
CA GLN A 49 13.39 -17.70 -11.19
C GLN A 49 13.72 -18.66 -12.34
N ALA A 50 13.46 -18.28 -13.60
CA ALA A 50 13.83 -19.08 -14.76
C ALA A 50 15.35 -19.07 -15.04
N SER A 51 16.08 -18.04 -14.60
CA SER A 51 17.53 -17.93 -14.79
C SER A 51 18.38 -18.70 -13.76
N SER A 52 17.78 -19.29 -12.72
CA SER A 52 18.48 -20.07 -11.70
C SER A 52 18.28 -21.59 -11.81
N THR A 53 17.55 -22.07 -12.82
CA THR A 53 17.37 -23.50 -13.10
C THR A 53 17.85 -23.85 -14.51
N SER A 54 19.15 -23.69 -14.75
CA SER A 54 19.83 -24.29 -15.89
C SER A 54 21.01 -25.13 -15.41
N SER A 55 20.71 -26.24 -14.73
CA SER A 55 21.58 -27.41 -14.70
C SER A 55 20.78 -28.69 -14.45
N LEU A 56 20.81 -29.52 -15.49
CA LEU A 56 20.68 -30.98 -15.50
C LEU A 56 19.32 -31.64 -15.21
N SER A 57 18.80 -32.20 -16.30
CA SER A 57 17.69 -33.14 -16.48
C SER A 57 17.88 -34.50 -15.81
N THR A 58 16.82 -35.05 -15.19
CA THR A 58 16.26 -36.41 -15.45
C THR A 58 14.97 -36.66 -14.65
N PRO A 59 13.97 -37.39 -15.18
CA PRO A 59 12.73 -37.76 -14.49
C PRO A 59 12.77 -39.22 -13.99
N ASN A 60 12.33 -39.50 -12.75
CA ASN A 60 11.39 -40.60 -12.43
C ASN A 60 11.12 -40.83 -10.93
N SER A 61 9.89 -41.31 -10.67
CA SER A 61 9.44 -42.24 -9.60
C SER A 61 9.20 -41.75 -8.17
N GLU A 62 7.94 -41.42 -7.89
CA GLU A 62 7.03 -42.13 -6.96
C GLU A 62 7.65 -42.91 -5.78
N VAL A 63 7.43 -42.45 -4.52
CA VAL A 63 7.19 -43.30 -3.33
C VAL A 63 6.40 -42.54 -2.24
N GLU A 64 5.47 -43.29 -1.65
CA GLU A 64 4.46 -43.02 -0.61
C GLU A 64 4.85 -42.25 0.67
N ILE A 65 3.79 -41.68 1.25
CA ILE A 65 3.69 -40.91 2.49
C ILE A 65 3.49 -41.86 3.69
N LYS A 66 4.32 -41.75 4.74
CA LYS A 66 3.90 -42.00 6.14
C LYS A 66 4.74 -41.22 7.16
N PRO A 67 4.15 -40.77 8.28
CA PRO A 67 4.60 -39.61 9.04
C PRO A 67 5.58 -39.96 10.16
N LYS A 68 6.57 -39.09 10.43
CA LYS A 68 7.36 -39.12 11.67
C LYS A 68 7.27 -37.78 12.39
N HIS A 69 6.75 -37.88 13.61
CA HIS A 69 6.70 -36.87 14.64
C HIS A 69 8.14 -36.47 15.03
N SER A 70 8.49 -35.19 14.93
CA SER A 70 9.67 -34.63 15.61
C SER A 70 9.33 -33.28 16.24
N THR A 71 9.58 -33.24 17.53
CA THR A 71 9.42 -32.13 18.46
C THR A 71 10.31 -30.97 18.03
N GLY A 72 9.72 -29.85 17.63
CA GLY A 72 10.45 -28.66 17.20
C GLY A 72 9.66 -27.39 17.46
N ARG A 73 10.13 -26.62 18.44
CA ARG A 73 9.76 -25.23 18.78
C ARG A 73 8.89 -24.49 17.74
N ASN A 74 7.73 -24.05 18.19
CA ASN A 74 6.77 -23.19 17.46
C ASN A 74 7.31 -21.77 17.21
N THR A 75 8.35 -21.61 16.40
CA THR A 75 8.82 -20.29 15.91
C THR A 75 8.24 -19.94 14.53
N THR A 76 7.30 -20.74 14.03
CA THR A 76 6.76 -20.67 12.65
C THR A 76 5.61 -19.67 12.47
N SER A 77 4.97 -19.19 13.54
CA SER A 77 3.77 -18.35 13.41
C SER A 77 4.05 -16.94 12.88
N ILE A 78 5.26 -16.40 13.11
CA ILE A 78 5.63 -15.04 12.67
C ILE A 78 5.77 -14.96 11.14
N LYS A 79 6.18 -16.04 10.48
CA LYS A 79 6.46 -16.06 9.04
C LYS A 79 5.23 -16.18 8.15
N ASN A 80 4.09 -16.58 8.72
CA ASN A 80 2.89 -16.81 7.94
C ASN A 80 2.02 -15.53 7.92
N ILE A 81 1.72 -14.94 9.09
CA ILE A 81 1.66 -13.49 9.34
C ILE A 81 2.01 -12.64 8.15
N PHE A 82 3.25 -12.21 8.22
CA PHE A 82 3.82 -11.17 7.42
C PHE A 82 4.52 -11.75 6.20
N LYS A 83 3.90 -12.74 5.52
CA LYS A 83 4.53 -13.32 4.32
C LYS A 83 4.68 -12.20 3.29
N VAL A 84 5.94 -11.86 3.02
CA VAL A 84 6.29 -10.73 2.16
C VAL A 84 5.56 -10.89 0.83
N PRO A 85 4.74 -9.90 0.42
CA PRO A 85 4.05 -9.97 -0.86
C PRO A 85 5.04 -10.12 -2.02
N ARG A 86 4.60 -10.83 -3.06
CA ARG A 86 5.36 -10.91 -4.32
C ARG A 86 5.43 -9.57 -5.04
N VAL A 87 4.51 -8.67 -4.73
CA VAL A 87 4.43 -7.31 -5.26
C VAL A 87 5.06 -6.38 -4.23
N ASN A 88 6.03 -5.58 -4.66
CA ASN A 88 6.78 -4.62 -3.85
C ASN A 88 7.36 -5.17 -2.52
N PRO A 89 8.11 -6.28 -2.57
CA PRO A 89 8.67 -6.91 -1.37
C PRO A 89 9.64 -5.99 -0.62
N GLU A 90 10.31 -5.08 -1.32
CA GLU A 90 11.31 -4.18 -0.75
C GLU A 90 10.69 -3.17 0.21
N GLU A 91 9.55 -2.56 -0.14
CA GLU A 91 8.84 -1.63 0.75
C GLU A 91 8.34 -2.33 2.03
N CYS A 92 7.79 -3.55 1.90
CA CYS A 92 7.34 -4.33 3.05
C CYS A 92 8.52 -4.70 3.98
N LEU A 93 9.65 -5.13 3.41
CA LEU A 93 10.85 -5.46 4.17
C LEU A 93 11.45 -4.22 4.85
N GLN A 94 11.43 -3.08 4.16
CA GLN A 94 11.90 -1.82 4.70
C GLN A 94 11.00 -1.32 5.84
N ALA A 95 9.68 -1.38 5.67
CA ALA A 95 8.72 -1.06 6.73
C ALA A 95 8.87 -1.99 7.94
N GLU A 96 9.10 -3.29 7.74
CA GLU A 96 9.39 -4.24 8.83
C GLU A 96 10.68 -3.86 9.58
N LYS A 97 11.74 -3.50 8.85
CA LYS A 97 13.01 -3.07 9.43
C LYS A 97 12.87 -1.78 10.23
N GLU A 98 12.19 -0.77 9.69
CA GLU A 98 11.91 0.50 10.36
C GLU A 98 11.08 0.28 11.63
N PHE A 99 10.03 -0.53 11.53
CA PHE A 99 9.16 -0.87 12.65
C PHE A 99 9.92 -1.56 13.78
N LYS A 100 10.70 -2.60 13.47
CA LYS A 100 11.54 -3.29 14.48
C LYS A 100 12.57 -2.35 15.09
N THR A 101 13.20 -1.51 14.28
CA THR A 101 14.18 -0.53 14.76
C THR A 101 13.54 0.44 15.74
N PHE A 102 12.36 0.95 15.42
CA PHE A 102 11.59 1.82 16.31
C PHE A 102 11.18 1.10 17.60
N LEU A 103 10.60 -0.10 17.51
CA LEU A 103 10.18 -0.85 18.71
C LEU A 103 11.34 -1.17 19.64
N ASN A 104 12.55 -1.38 19.11
CA ASN A 104 13.76 -1.60 19.90
C ASN A 104 14.20 -0.37 20.71
N THR A 105 13.68 0.83 20.41
CA THR A 105 13.89 2.03 21.24
C THR A 105 13.01 2.04 22.49
N LEU A 106 11.95 1.24 22.52
CA LEU A 106 11.06 1.10 23.66
C LEU A 106 11.63 0.09 24.67
N ARG A 107 11.06 0.09 25.89
CA ARG A 107 11.35 -0.97 26.87
C ARG A 107 10.99 -2.34 26.29
N ALA A 108 11.78 -3.36 26.61
CA ALA A 108 11.59 -4.72 26.11
C ALA A 108 10.16 -5.26 26.38
N SER A 109 9.57 -4.92 27.52
CA SER A 109 8.18 -5.30 27.85
C SER A 109 7.16 -4.65 26.92
N ALA A 110 7.32 -3.36 26.61
CA ALA A 110 6.46 -2.62 25.67
C ALA A 110 6.58 -3.15 24.24
N ASN A 111 7.80 -3.40 23.78
CA ASN A 111 8.05 -4.00 22.48
C ASN A 111 7.39 -5.39 22.36
N ALA A 112 7.62 -6.27 23.33
CA ALA A 112 7.04 -7.62 23.34
C ALA A 112 5.51 -7.59 23.36
N ASP A 113 4.91 -6.69 24.13
CA ASP A 113 3.44 -6.56 24.21
C ASP A 113 2.82 -6.05 22.91
N ILE A 114 3.41 -5.02 22.27
CA ILE A 114 2.94 -4.49 20.98
C ILE A 114 3.07 -5.57 19.89
N SER A 115 4.24 -6.21 19.82
CA SER A 115 4.51 -7.27 18.85
C SER A 115 3.52 -8.43 19.02
N ARG A 116 3.20 -8.82 20.25
CA ARG A 116 2.19 -9.84 20.54
C ARG A 116 0.80 -9.43 20.08
N HIS A 117 0.33 -8.23 20.42
CA HIS A 117 -1.02 -7.78 20.03
C HIS A 117 -1.17 -7.70 18.51
N LEU A 118 -0.14 -7.21 17.83
CA LEU A 118 -0.09 -7.18 16.37
C LEU A 118 -0.22 -8.59 15.78
N MET A 119 0.46 -9.59 16.36
CA MET A 119 0.35 -10.98 15.91
C MET A 119 -1.02 -11.59 16.22
N GLU A 120 -1.53 -11.43 17.43
CA GLU A 120 -2.75 -12.09 17.90
C GLU A 120 -4.02 -11.49 17.29
N GLN A 121 -4.11 -10.15 17.21
CA GLN A 121 -5.34 -9.50 16.76
C GLN A 121 -5.45 -9.41 15.24
N LEU A 122 -4.34 -9.41 14.50
CA LEU A 122 -4.35 -9.35 13.03
C LEU A 122 -4.31 -10.72 12.36
N GLU A 123 -4.08 -11.81 13.10
CA GLU A 123 -4.12 -13.19 12.57
C GLU A 123 -5.40 -13.50 11.76
N PRO A 124 -6.62 -13.13 12.20
CA PRO A 124 -7.86 -13.51 11.51
C PRO A 124 -8.06 -12.86 10.13
N ILE A 125 -7.30 -11.80 9.81
CA ILE A 125 -7.42 -11.08 8.52
C ILE A 125 -7.22 -12.02 7.32
N ARG A 126 -6.41 -13.07 7.48
CA ARG A 126 -6.00 -13.94 6.37
C ARG A 126 -7.10 -14.83 5.81
N SER A 127 -8.13 -15.07 6.59
CA SER A 127 -9.33 -15.82 6.20
C SER A 127 -10.55 -14.92 6.01
N SER A 128 -10.36 -13.60 6.09
CA SER A 128 -11.43 -12.62 6.10
C SER A 128 -11.61 -12.00 4.72
N ASN A 129 -12.85 -11.59 4.39
CA ASN A 129 -13.08 -10.69 3.26
C ASN A 129 -12.67 -9.24 3.62
N ILE A 130 -12.67 -8.33 2.64
CA ILE A 130 -12.20 -6.95 2.83
C ILE A 130 -12.98 -6.21 3.94
N ASN A 131 -14.30 -6.38 4.03
CA ASN A 131 -15.12 -5.73 5.06
C ASN A 131 -14.76 -6.25 6.46
N GLN A 132 -14.62 -7.56 6.60
CA GLN A 132 -14.21 -8.21 7.85
C GLN A 132 -12.78 -7.80 8.25
N ALA A 133 -11.86 -7.81 7.29
CA ALA A 133 -10.48 -7.36 7.50
C ALA A 133 -10.43 -5.90 7.97
N SER A 134 -11.25 -5.02 7.37
CA SER A 134 -11.37 -3.62 7.80
C SER A 134 -11.82 -3.51 9.26
N MET A 135 -12.87 -4.24 9.66
CA MET A 135 -13.32 -4.25 11.06
C MET A 135 -12.22 -4.75 12.02
N ILE A 136 -11.54 -5.85 11.68
CA ILE A 136 -10.45 -6.39 12.51
C ILE A 136 -9.33 -5.37 12.70
N VAL A 137 -8.92 -4.67 11.63
CA VAL A 137 -7.87 -3.65 11.69
C VAL A 137 -8.31 -2.45 12.53
N GLN A 138 -9.55 -1.99 12.39
CA GLN A 138 -10.09 -0.89 13.19
C GLN A 138 -10.17 -1.24 14.68
N ASP A 139 -10.69 -2.42 15.01
CA ASP A 139 -10.73 -2.91 16.39
C ASP A 139 -9.33 -3.04 16.98
N PHE A 140 -8.36 -3.50 16.19
CA PHE A 140 -6.96 -3.55 16.60
C PHE A 140 -6.41 -2.16 16.96
N TYR A 141 -6.58 -1.15 16.09
CA TYR A 141 -6.10 0.20 16.38
C TYR A 141 -6.77 0.79 17.63
N HIS A 142 -8.09 0.60 17.77
CA HIS A 142 -8.83 1.06 18.94
C HIS A 142 -8.31 0.41 20.22
N ASN A 143 -8.16 -0.93 20.22
CA ASN A 143 -7.66 -1.69 21.36
C ASN A 143 -6.24 -1.29 21.74
N LEU A 144 -5.36 -1.14 20.75
CA LEU A 144 -3.97 -0.75 20.97
C LEU A 144 -3.86 0.67 21.54
N SER A 145 -4.63 1.62 21.00
CA SER A 145 -4.66 3.01 21.48
C SER A 145 -5.16 3.10 22.92
N ASN A 146 -6.26 2.42 23.24
CA ASN A 146 -6.78 2.32 24.61
C ASN A 146 -5.74 1.70 25.56
N ARG A 147 -5.04 0.66 25.11
CA ARG A 147 -4.02 -0.02 25.91
C ARG A 147 -2.82 0.86 26.19
N ILE A 148 -2.29 1.56 25.18
CA ILE A 148 -1.16 2.50 25.34
C ILE A 148 -1.53 3.68 26.26
N SER A 149 -2.81 4.09 26.24
CA SER A 149 -3.31 5.17 27.07
C SER A 149 -3.48 4.75 28.53
N ASN A 150 -4.08 3.58 28.77
CA ASN A 150 -4.59 3.21 30.10
C ASN A 150 -3.73 2.18 30.84
N ASN A 151 -2.91 1.38 30.16
CA ASN A 151 -2.13 0.33 30.82
C ASN A 151 -0.90 0.93 31.54
N PRO A 152 -0.69 0.62 32.84
CA PRO A 152 0.44 1.13 33.63
C PRO A 152 1.81 0.90 33.02
N MET A 153 1.98 -0.11 32.16
CA MET A 153 3.23 -0.39 31.46
C MET A 153 3.69 0.78 30.57
N TYR A 154 2.75 1.57 30.05
CA TYR A 154 3.00 2.71 29.18
C TYR A 154 2.93 4.06 29.90
N SER A 155 2.74 4.07 31.23
CA SER A 155 2.62 5.29 32.05
C SER A 155 3.82 6.23 31.91
N ASN A 156 5.01 5.66 31.74
CA ASN A 156 6.27 6.42 31.64
C ASN A 156 6.55 6.97 30.23
N LEU A 157 5.70 6.68 29.24
CA LEU A 157 5.88 7.20 27.89
C LEU A 157 5.25 8.58 27.75
N SER A 158 5.98 9.50 27.10
CA SER A 158 5.46 10.82 26.76
C SER A 158 4.29 10.71 25.76
N PRO A 159 3.35 11.68 25.74
CA PRO A 159 2.26 11.69 24.75
C PRO A 159 2.77 11.60 23.31
N LYS A 160 3.84 12.32 22.97
CA LYS A 160 4.47 12.28 21.64
C LYS A 160 5.02 10.90 21.30
N THR A 161 5.59 10.20 22.28
CA THR A 161 6.07 8.83 22.08
C THR A 161 4.90 7.87 21.87
N LYS A 162 3.81 8.01 22.63
CA LYS A 162 2.59 7.20 22.45
C LYS A 162 2.00 7.36 21.04
N GLU A 163 1.92 8.59 20.56
CA GLU A 163 1.50 8.89 19.18
C GLU A 163 2.47 8.28 18.15
N SER A 164 3.78 8.42 18.37
CA SER A 164 4.80 7.83 17.48
C SER A 164 4.69 6.31 17.42
N VAL A 165 4.29 5.64 18.51
CA VAL A 165 4.03 4.20 18.51
C VAL A 165 2.86 3.86 17.59
N LEU A 166 1.74 4.58 17.71
CA LEU A 166 0.56 4.35 16.86
C LEU A 166 0.90 4.61 15.38
N ASN A 167 1.60 5.70 15.07
CA ASN A 167 2.03 6.03 13.71
C ASN A 167 2.97 4.96 13.13
N SER A 168 3.91 4.44 13.94
CA SER A 168 4.84 3.39 13.51
C SER A 168 4.11 2.07 13.22
N VAL A 169 3.14 1.71 14.07
CA VAL A 169 2.27 0.54 13.85
C VAL A 169 1.42 0.72 12.61
N GLU A 170 0.81 1.90 12.43
CA GLU A 170 -0.03 2.19 11.27
C GLU A 170 0.76 2.09 9.97
N ARG A 171 1.92 2.76 9.88
CA ARG A 171 2.80 2.68 8.72
C ARG A 171 3.16 1.23 8.39
N PHE A 172 3.50 0.43 9.39
CA PHE A 172 3.85 -0.97 9.18
C PHE A 172 2.67 -1.80 8.69
N VAL A 173 1.53 -1.76 9.38
CA VAL A 173 0.33 -2.53 9.05
C VAL A 173 -0.21 -2.13 7.68
N THR A 174 -0.37 -0.83 7.41
CA THR A 174 -0.89 -0.32 6.13
C THR A 174 -0.01 -0.70 4.95
N THR A 175 1.32 -0.52 5.07
CA THR A 175 2.27 -0.94 4.03
C THR A 175 2.16 -2.43 3.77
N TRP A 176 2.00 -3.24 4.83
CA TRP A 176 1.95 -4.67 4.71
C TRP A 176 0.65 -5.20 4.10
N ILE A 177 -0.51 -4.59 4.41
CA ILE A 177 -1.80 -5.00 3.85
C ILE A 177 -2.09 -4.41 2.47
N TYR A 178 -1.39 -3.33 2.10
CA TYR A 178 -1.65 -2.53 0.90
C TYR A 178 -1.86 -3.39 -0.36
N PHE A 179 -0.99 -4.37 -0.62
CA PHE A 179 -0.99 -5.12 -1.87
C PHE A 179 -2.26 -5.95 -2.16
N TRP A 180 -3.04 -6.31 -1.13
CA TRP A 180 -4.28 -7.07 -1.28
C TRP A 180 -5.53 -6.30 -0.84
N ALA A 181 -5.35 -5.30 0.04
CA ALA A 181 -6.44 -4.46 0.55
C ALA A 181 -6.74 -3.29 -0.39
N PHE A 182 -5.73 -2.69 -1.03
CA PHE A 182 -5.91 -1.56 -1.93
C PHE A 182 -6.49 -2.02 -3.26
N ALA A 183 -7.61 -1.42 -3.68
CA ALA A 183 -8.34 -1.73 -4.90
C ALA A 183 -8.44 -3.25 -5.11
N SER A 184 -9.01 -3.93 -4.12
CA SER A 184 -9.02 -5.39 -4.08
C SER A 184 -9.79 -5.93 -5.28
N PRO A 185 -9.35 -7.03 -5.94
CA PRO A 185 -10.11 -7.65 -7.03
C PRO A 185 -11.48 -8.21 -6.61
N THR A 186 -11.77 -8.22 -5.29
CA THR A 186 -13.03 -8.70 -4.71
C THR A 186 -14.02 -7.57 -4.42
N THR A 187 -13.63 -6.31 -4.64
CA THR A 187 -14.47 -5.12 -4.51
C THR A 187 -14.75 -4.51 -5.89
N ASP A 188 -15.65 -3.53 -5.94
CA ASP A 188 -15.98 -2.74 -7.14
C ASP A 188 -15.14 -1.44 -7.26
N ASP A 189 -14.08 -1.30 -6.44
CA ASP A 189 -13.22 -0.11 -6.39
C ASP A 189 -12.70 0.26 -7.79
N GLU A 190 -12.22 -0.72 -8.57
CA GLU A 190 -11.68 -0.48 -9.92
C GLU A 190 -12.77 -0.01 -10.90
N GLU A 191 -13.99 -0.52 -10.80
CA GLU A 191 -15.11 -0.10 -11.64
C GLU A 191 -15.54 1.34 -11.30
N ILE A 192 -15.59 1.67 -10.01
CA ILE A 192 -15.92 3.01 -9.53
C ILE A 192 -14.82 4.00 -9.94
N ASP A 193 -13.55 3.63 -9.77
CA ASP A 193 -12.39 4.44 -10.17
C ASP A 193 -12.43 4.74 -11.68
N LEU A 194 -12.77 3.75 -12.51
CA LEU A 194 -12.92 3.92 -13.95
C LEU A 194 -14.06 4.87 -14.32
N LYS A 195 -15.24 4.70 -13.72
CA LYS A 195 -16.38 5.60 -13.94
C LYS A 195 -16.05 7.03 -13.53
N LEU A 196 -15.37 7.21 -12.40
CA LEU A 196 -14.91 8.51 -11.93
C LEU A 196 -13.90 9.12 -12.90
N GLN A 197 -12.93 8.33 -13.37
CA GLN A 197 -11.92 8.76 -14.34
C GLN A 197 -12.56 9.22 -15.66
N GLU A 198 -13.52 8.46 -16.19
CA GLU A 198 -14.27 8.82 -17.40
C GLU A 198 -15.10 10.08 -17.19
N LYS A 199 -15.74 10.21 -16.02
CA LYS A 199 -16.51 11.41 -15.67
C LYS A 199 -15.61 12.64 -15.65
N ILE A 200 -14.46 12.59 -14.97
CA ILE A 200 -13.47 13.67 -14.95
C ILE A 200 -13.02 14.01 -16.37
N ARG A 201 -12.73 13.00 -17.20
CA ARG A 201 -12.32 13.20 -18.61
C ARG A 201 -13.41 13.88 -19.45
N SER A 202 -14.68 13.54 -19.23
CA SER A 202 -15.82 14.17 -19.92
C SER A 202 -16.03 15.65 -19.55
N LEU A 203 -15.45 16.08 -18.43
CA LEU A 203 -15.53 17.44 -17.90
C LEU A 203 -14.33 18.30 -18.27
N HIS A 204 -13.57 17.94 -19.32
CA HIS A 204 -12.40 18.71 -19.78
C HIS A 204 -12.72 20.17 -20.16
N TRP A 205 -14.00 20.52 -20.34
CA TRP A 205 -14.49 21.85 -20.69
C TRP A 205 -14.77 22.73 -19.46
N VAL A 206 -14.76 22.17 -18.24
CA VAL A 206 -15.02 22.93 -17.02
C VAL A 206 -13.89 23.93 -16.76
N THR A 207 -14.26 25.16 -16.44
CA THR A 207 -13.32 26.25 -16.14
C THR A 207 -13.46 26.71 -14.69
N PRO A 208 -12.43 27.35 -14.10
CA PRO A 208 -12.51 27.93 -12.76
C PRO A 208 -13.74 28.84 -12.55
N TYR A 209 -14.09 29.63 -13.57
CA TYR A 209 -15.26 30.52 -13.52
C TYR A 209 -16.59 29.78 -13.37
N LEU A 210 -16.74 28.59 -13.95
CA LEU A 210 -17.94 27.77 -13.80
C LEU A 210 -18.09 27.18 -12.40
N LEU A 211 -17.00 27.15 -11.64
CA LEU A 211 -16.93 26.64 -10.27
C LEU A 211 -16.89 27.77 -9.23
N ASP A 212 -17.07 29.03 -9.65
CA ASP A 212 -16.85 30.23 -8.82
C ASP A 212 -15.48 30.20 -8.11
N SER A 213 -14.49 29.58 -8.75
CA SER A 213 -13.16 29.42 -8.17
C SER A 213 -12.43 30.77 -8.20
N PRO A 214 -11.77 31.17 -7.09
CA PRO A 214 -11.03 32.42 -7.01
C PRO A 214 -9.72 32.39 -7.82
N ILE A 215 -9.39 31.25 -8.45
CA ILE A 215 -8.16 31.08 -9.22
C ILE A 215 -8.28 31.81 -10.56
N ASN A 216 -7.35 32.73 -10.81
CA ASN A 216 -7.20 33.41 -12.08
C ASN A 216 -6.39 32.55 -13.06
N PRO A 217 -7.01 31.95 -14.11
CA PRO A 217 -6.30 31.08 -15.05
C PRO A 217 -5.30 31.84 -15.95
N ASN A 218 -5.26 33.17 -15.89
CA ASN A 218 -4.29 33.99 -16.61
C ASN A 218 -3.09 34.40 -15.73
N SER A 219 -3.13 34.12 -14.43
CA SER A 219 -2.03 34.40 -13.50
C SER A 219 -1.01 33.27 -13.52
N SER A 220 0.20 33.54 -14.00
CA SER A 220 1.26 32.53 -14.05
C SER A 220 1.70 32.06 -12.67
N GLU A 221 1.58 32.91 -11.65
CA GLU A 221 1.93 32.59 -10.26
C GLU A 221 0.91 31.63 -9.64
N GLU A 222 -0.38 31.91 -9.81
CA GLU A 222 -1.45 31.04 -9.30
C GLU A 222 -1.47 29.68 -9.99
N LEU A 223 -1.19 29.66 -11.31
CA LEU A 223 -1.04 28.41 -12.05
C LEU A 223 0.16 27.59 -11.57
N ALA A 224 1.28 28.22 -11.18
CA ALA A 224 2.43 27.50 -10.63
C ALA A 224 2.09 26.78 -9.32
N HIS A 225 1.30 27.42 -8.44
CA HIS A 225 0.79 26.77 -7.23
C HIS A 225 -0.18 25.64 -7.55
N LEU A 226 -1.02 25.79 -8.57
CA LEU A 226 -1.94 24.74 -9.02
C LEU A 226 -1.20 23.53 -9.61
N ASP A 227 -0.18 23.78 -10.43
CA ASP A 227 0.67 22.73 -11.01
C ASP A 227 1.44 21.99 -9.90
N LEU A 228 1.99 22.72 -8.93
CA LEU A 228 2.65 22.12 -7.77
C LEU A 228 1.68 21.22 -6.96
N ALA A 229 0.46 21.68 -6.73
CA ALA A 229 -0.56 20.91 -6.02
C ALA A 229 -1.00 19.66 -6.80
N THR A 230 -0.98 19.72 -8.14
CA THR A 230 -1.44 18.61 -9.00
C THR A 230 -0.35 17.58 -9.29
N PHE A 231 0.90 18.02 -9.48
CA PHE A 231 2.02 17.16 -9.92
C PHE A 231 3.10 16.93 -8.86
N GLY A 232 3.09 17.69 -7.76
CA GLY A 232 4.10 17.59 -6.70
C GLY A 232 5.51 18.01 -7.13
N LYS A 233 5.69 18.58 -8.33
CA LYS A 233 6.93 19.15 -8.85
C LYS A 233 6.61 20.33 -9.77
N ASN A 234 7.45 21.37 -9.77
CA ASN A 234 7.45 22.38 -10.82
C ASN A 234 7.92 21.72 -12.12
N THR A 235 7.02 21.55 -13.08
CA THR A 235 7.37 21.24 -14.47
C THR A 235 7.93 22.46 -15.17
#